data_AF-A0A2E7TMF6-F1
#
_entry.id   AF-A0A2E7TMF6-F1
#
_cell.length_a   1.000
_cell.length_b   1.000
_cell.length_c   1.000
_cell.angle_alpha   90.00
_cell.angle_beta   90.00
_cell.angle_gamma   90.00
#
_symmetry.space_group_name_H-M   'P 1'
#
loop_
_entity.id
_entity.type
_entity.pdbx_description
1 polymer ?
#
loop_
_entity_poly.entity_id
_entity_poly.type
_entity_poly.pdbx_seq_one_letter_code
_entity_poly.pdbx_strand_id
1 'polypeptide(L)'
;MNNEPEWNIRVGIHTGELIAGVVGKKKFAYDVWGDTVNIASRMESNSEPGRVNVSLETYNEIKMFFNCEERGRILTKNRGELDMFFVNEIRQEFTKPGALKSY
;
A
#
# COMPACT_ATOMS: atom_id res chain seq x y z
N MET A 1 -12.32 -19.23 -22.24
CA MET A 1 -12.03 -18.75 -20.88
C MET A 1 -11.05 -19.74 -20.28
N ASN A 2 -9.79 -19.34 -20.09
CA ASN A 2 -8.77 -20.24 -19.54
C ASN A 2 -9.08 -20.45 -18.06
N ASN A 3 -9.29 -21.71 -17.68
CA ASN A 3 -9.70 -22.12 -16.34
C ASN A 3 -8.48 -22.23 -15.40
N GLU A 4 -7.54 -21.29 -15.52
CA GLU A 4 -6.36 -21.24 -14.66
C GLU A 4 -6.73 -20.61 -13.32
N PRO A 5 -6.21 -21.14 -12.19
CA PRO A 5 -6.53 -20.59 -10.88
C PRO A 5 -6.04 -19.14 -10.76
N GLU A 6 -6.98 -18.22 -10.56
CA GLU A 6 -6.70 -16.80 -10.33
C GLU A 6 -6.19 -16.59 -8.89
N TRP A 7 -5.06 -15.89 -8.77
CA TRP A 7 -4.47 -15.57 -7.47
C TRP A 7 -5.16 -14.35 -6.88
N ASN A 8 -6.06 -14.59 -5.94
CA ASN A 8 -6.79 -13.57 -5.21
C ASN A 8 -5.92 -12.90 -4.14
N ILE A 9 -5.00 -12.04 -4.57
CA ILE A 9 -4.06 -11.31 -3.71
C ILE A 9 -4.71 -10.05 -3.17
N ARG A 10 -4.45 -9.73 -1.90
CA ARG A 10 -4.73 -8.41 -1.31
C ARG A 10 -3.42 -7.69 -1.07
N VAL A 11 -3.41 -6.38 -1.32
CA VAL A 11 -2.23 -5.53 -1.08
C VAL A 11 -2.63 -4.35 -0.21
N GLY A 12 -1.81 -4.07 0.80
CA GLY A 12 -1.92 -2.92 1.68
C GLY A 12 -0.63 -2.13 1.72
N ILE A 13 -0.70 -0.81 1.53
CA ILE A 13 0.48 0.06 1.52
C ILE A 13 0.27 1.23 2.48
N HIS A 14 1.29 1.50 3.29
CA HIS A 14 1.35 2.67 4.16
C HIS A 14 2.76 3.23 4.16
N THR A 15 2.88 4.55 4.31
CA THR A 15 4.15 5.29 4.28
C THR A 15 4.34 5.98 5.62
N GLY A 16 5.50 5.76 6.24
CA GLY A 16 5.86 6.38 7.50
C GLY A 16 7.19 5.84 8.04
N GLU A 17 7.60 6.35 9.20
CA GLU A 17 8.84 5.96 9.86
C GLU A 17 8.75 4.55 10.47
N LEU A 18 9.81 3.76 10.33
CA LEU A 18 9.91 2.42 10.91
C LEU A 18 11.32 2.13 11.41
N ILE A 19 11.44 1.04 12.18
CA ILE A 19 12.71 0.53 12.67
C ILE A 19 13.05 -0.73 11.87
N ALA A 20 14.26 -0.78 11.32
CA ALA A 20 14.79 -1.96 10.64
C ALA A 20 16.00 -2.51 11.40
N GLY A 21 16.19 -3.84 11.40
CA GLY A 21 17.33 -4.42 12.08
C GLY A 21 17.46 -5.92 11.90
N VAL A 22 18.55 -6.48 12.44
CA VAL A 22 18.78 -7.92 12.45
C VAL A 22 18.26 -8.51 13.76
N VAL A 23 17.41 -9.52 13.67
CA VAL A 23 16.90 -10.29 14.80
C VAL A 23 17.45 -11.71 14.79
N GLY A 24 17.71 -12.23 15.99
CA GLY A 24 18.16 -13.60 16.24
C GLY A 24 19.62 -13.69 16.68
N LYS A 25 19.90 -14.58 17.63
CA LYS A 25 21.26 -14.83 18.16
C LYS A 25 22.00 -15.97 17.44
N LYS A 26 21.26 -16.84 16.73
CA LYS A 26 21.80 -18.04 16.04
C LYS A 26 21.42 -18.14 14.56
N LYS A 27 20.27 -17.58 14.18
CA LYS A 27 19.85 -17.39 12.79
C LYS A 27 19.50 -15.93 12.64
N PHE A 28 20.31 -15.19 11.90
CA PHE A 28 20.10 -13.77 11.67
C PHE A 28 19.05 -13.59 10.59
N ALA A 29 17.99 -12.83 10.88
CA ALA A 29 16.99 -12.40 9.92
C ALA A 29 16.94 -10.87 9.95
N TYR A 30 16.94 -10.23 8.78
CA TYR A 30 16.70 -8.79 8.68
C TYR A 30 15.19 -8.56 8.59
N ASP A 31 14.65 -7.69 9.43
CA ASP A 31 13.22 -7.48 9.56
C ASP A 31 12.92 -6.02 9.99
N VAL A 32 11.66 -5.63 9.84
CA VAL A 32 11.16 -4.26 10.06
C VAL A 32 9.99 -4.26 11.04
N TRP A 33 9.99 -3.31 11.97
CA TRP A 33 8.95 -3.14 12.98
C TRP A 33 8.57 -1.67 13.15
N GLY A 34 7.44 -1.45 13.78
CA GLY A 34 6.93 -0.12 14.09
C GLY A 34 5.46 0.02 13.75
N ASP A 35 4.93 1.20 14.03
CA ASP A 35 3.52 1.46 13.77
C ASP A 35 3.20 1.50 12.27
N THR A 36 4.14 1.93 11.44
CA THR A 36 3.99 1.94 9.98
C THR A 36 3.71 0.54 9.40
N VAL A 37 4.41 -0.50 9.88
CA VAL A 37 4.14 -1.88 9.40
C VAL A 37 2.80 -2.41 9.91
N ASN A 38 2.37 -2.00 11.12
CA ASN A 38 1.04 -2.35 11.64
C ASN A 38 -0.07 -1.70 10.82
N ILE A 39 0.09 -0.44 10.41
CA ILE A 39 -0.88 0.26 9.56
C ILE A 39 -0.91 -0.36 8.16
N ALA A 40 0.26 -0.66 7.56
CA ALA A 40 0.32 -1.35 6.27
C ALA A 40 -0.42 -2.70 6.30
N SER A 41 -0.21 -3.49 7.36
CA SER A 41 -0.95 -4.74 7.60
C SER A 41 -2.45 -4.51 7.70
N ARG A 42 -2.90 -3.44 8.38
CA ARG A 42 -4.33 -3.09 8.43
C ARG A 42 -4.90 -2.70 7.06
N MET A 43 -4.13 -2.00 6.23
CA MET A 43 -4.54 -1.67 4.87
C MET A 43 -4.75 -2.94 4.04
N GLU A 44 -3.87 -3.94 4.18
CA GLU A 44 -4.00 -5.23 3.47
C GLU A 44 -5.23 -5.99 3.97
N SER A 45 -5.37 -6.12 5.29
CA SER A 45 -6.44 -6.93 5.88
C SER A 45 -7.84 -6.34 5.65
N ASN A 46 -7.94 -5.04 5.34
CA ASN A 46 -9.18 -4.36 4.95
C ASN A 46 -9.30 -4.11 3.43
N SER A 47 -8.39 -4.69 2.63
CA SER A 47 -8.46 -4.64 1.17
C SER A 47 -9.43 -5.68 0.61
N GLU A 48 -9.77 -5.52 -0.68
CA GLU A 48 -10.47 -6.52 -1.47
C GLU A 48 -9.49 -7.38 -2.27
N PRO A 49 -9.82 -8.66 -2.54
CA PRO A 49 -9.06 -9.47 -3.48
C PRO A 49 -8.88 -8.76 -4.83
N GLY A 50 -7.65 -8.77 -5.35
CA GLY A 50 -7.28 -8.11 -6.60
C GLY A 50 -7.08 -6.59 -6.48
N ARG A 51 -7.23 -5.99 -5.29
CA ARG A 51 -7.12 -4.54 -5.09
C ARG A 51 -5.90 -4.15 -4.25
N VAL A 52 -5.39 -2.95 -4.54
CA VAL A 52 -4.34 -2.28 -3.78
C VAL A 52 -4.96 -1.19 -2.92
N ASN A 53 -4.95 -1.40 -1.61
CA ASN A 53 -5.50 -0.46 -0.63
C ASN A 53 -4.36 0.34 0.03
N VAL A 54 -4.54 1.65 0.15
CA VAL A 54 -3.50 2.55 0.65
C VAL A 54 -4.05 3.52 1.69
N SER A 55 -3.20 3.91 2.64
CA SER A 55 -3.54 4.94 3.62
C SER A 55 -3.53 6.33 3.00
N LEU A 56 -4.07 7.31 3.74
CA LEU A 56 -3.99 8.74 3.38
C LEU A 56 -2.56 9.23 3.13
N GLU A 57 -1.59 8.84 3.95
CA GLU A 57 -0.20 9.23 3.81
C GLU A 57 0.35 8.77 2.46
N THR A 58 0.14 7.50 2.11
CA THR A 58 0.58 6.96 0.82
C THR A 58 -0.17 7.60 -0.33
N TYR A 59 -1.49 7.79 -0.19
CA TYR A 59 -2.30 8.49 -1.19
C TYR A 59 -1.73 9.88 -1.48
N ASN A 60 -1.34 10.65 -0.47
CA ASN A 60 -0.79 11.99 -0.67
C ASN A 60 0.50 12.01 -1.50
N GLU A 61 1.34 10.98 -1.36
CA GLU A 61 2.57 10.82 -2.15
C GLU A 61 2.30 10.41 -3.60
N ILE A 62 1.25 9.61 -3.85
CA ILE A 62 1.03 8.97 -5.16
C ILE A 62 -0.11 9.57 -5.99
N LYS A 63 -1.00 10.39 -5.40
CA LYS A 63 -2.22 10.90 -6.05
C LYS A 63 -1.98 11.73 -7.32
N MET A 64 -0.77 12.26 -7.49
CA MET A 64 -0.39 12.96 -8.73
C MET A 64 -0.16 11.99 -9.89
N PHE A 65 0.23 10.75 -9.61
CA PHE A 65 0.63 9.76 -10.61
C PHE A 65 -0.44 8.70 -10.87
N PHE A 66 -1.32 8.43 -9.91
CA PHE A 66 -2.33 7.38 -9.99
C PHE A 66 -3.75 7.93 -9.79
N ASN A 67 -4.70 7.33 -10.50
CA ASN A 67 -6.12 7.48 -10.21
C ASN A 67 -6.47 6.63 -9.00
N CYS A 68 -6.88 7.29 -7.91
CA CYS A 68 -7.28 6.61 -6.68
C CYS A 68 -8.74 6.90 -6.34
N GLU A 69 -9.39 5.94 -5.70
CA GLU A 69 -10.78 5.98 -5.28
C GLU A 69 -10.86 5.97 -3.75
N GLU A 70 -11.61 6.88 -3.14
CA GLU A 70 -11.86 6.85 -1.70
C GLU A 70 -12.75 5.67 -1.32
N ARG A 71 -12.34 4.90 -0.30
CA ARG A 71 -13.04 3.67 0.13
C ARG A 71 -13.70 3.82 1.51
N GLY A 72 -13.50 4.95 2.18
CA GLY A 72 -13.93 5.20 3.55
C GLY A 72 -12.84 4.93 4.57
N ARG A 73 -13.23 4.62 5.81
CA ARG A 73 -12.34 4.65 6.98
C ARG A 73 -12.39 3.38 7.83
N ILE A 74 -11.29 3.09 8.52
CA ILE A 74 -11.25 2.08 9.58
C ILE A 74 -10.96 2.72 10.94
N LEU A 75 -11.64 2.25 11.98
CA LEU A 75 -11.36 2.66 13.35
C LEU A 75 -10.20 1.83 13.92
N THR A 76 -9.21 2.51 14.48
CA THR A 76 -8.09 1.88 15.19
C THR A 76 -8.17 2.17 16.67
N LYS A 77 -7.78 1.18 17.48
CA LYS A 77 -7.81 1.30 18.95
C LYS A 77 -6.92 2.44 19.48
N ASN A 78 -5.87 2.82 18.75
CA ASN A 78 -4.82 3.70 19.24
C ASN A 78 -4.64 5.01 18.44
N ARG A 79 -5.18 5.11 17.21
CA ARG A 79 -4.99 6.29 16.32
C ARG A 79 -6.28 6.94 15.85
N GLY A 80 -7.46 6.42 16.22
CA GLY A 80 -8.72 6.90 15.68
C GLY A 80 -8.98 6.36 14.28
N GLU A 81 -9.67 7.14 13.44
CA GLU A 81 -10.04 6.75 12.09
C GLU A 81 -8.87 6.91 11.11
N LEU A 82 -8.67 5.90 10.25
CA LEU A 82 -7.72 5.95 9.14
C LEU A 82 -8.48 5.92 7.82
N ASP A 83 -8.29 6.94 6.99
CA ASP A 83 -8.80 6.98 5.62
C ASP A 83 -8.06 5.99 4.72
N MET A 84 -8.83 5.36 3.83
CA MET A 84 -8.37 4.35 2.89
C MET A 84 -8.77 4.70 1.47
N PHE A 85 -7.86 4.39 0.54
CA PHE A 85 -8.04 4.62 -0.88
C PHE A 85 -7.63 3.39 -1.66
N PHE A 86 -8.34 3.08 -2.73
CA PHE A 86 -7.87 2.11 -3.72
C PHE A 86 -7.08 2.78 -4.82
N VAL A 87 -5.98 2.16 -5.21
CA VAL A 87 -5.22 2.56 -6.39
C VAL A 87 -5.74 1.77 -7.59
N ASN A 88 -6.16 2.46 -8.64
CA ASN A 88 -6.75 1.84 -9.82
C ASN A 88 -5.75 1.76 -10.99
N GLU A 89 -5.33 2.89 -11.53
CA GLU A 89 -4.44 2.93 -12.69
C GLU A 89 -3.48 4.12 -12.63
N ILE A 90 -2.36 4.01 -13.34
CA ILE A 90 -1.47 5.14 -13.57
C ILE A 90 -2.19 6.16 -14.49
N ARG A 91 -2.09 7.44 -14.18
CA ARG A 91 -2.72 8.49 -14.97
C ARG A 91 -2.12 8.53 -16.38
N GLN A 92 -2.95 8.83 -17.38
CA GLN A 92 -2.58 8.74 -18.80
C GLN A 92 -1.35 9.58 -19.16
N GLU A 93 -1.14 10.71 -18.47
CA GLU A 93 0.05 11.54 -18.61
C GLU A 93 1.37 10.80 -18.35
N PHE A 94 1.36 9.70 -17.58
CA PHE A 94 2.55 8.90 -17.25
C PHE A 94 2.61 7.54 -17.94
N THR A 95 1.60 7.14 -18.74
CA THR A 95 1.54 5.81 -19.38
C THR A 95 2.36 5.71 -20.67
N LYS A 96 2.71 6.83 -21.33
CA LYS A 96 3.40 6.81 -22.62
C LYS A 96 4.92 6.55 -22.45
N PRO A 97 5.51 5.53 -23.11
CA PRO A 97 6.96 5.36 -23.18
C PRO A 97 7.58 6.60 -23.83
N GLY A 98 8.25 7.45 -23.04
CA GLY A 98 8.85 8.71 -23.50
C GLY A 98 8.37 9.98 -22.81
N ALA A 99 7.36 9.91 -21.93
CA ALA A 99 6.89 11.06 -21.13
C ALA A 99 7.82 11.44 -19.97
N LEU A 100 8.76 10.55 -19.58
CA LEU A 100 9.82 10.83 -18.61
C LEU A 100 11.07 11.42 -19.31
N LYS A 101 10.92 12.57 -19.96
CA LYS A 101 12.07 13.38 -20.41
C LYS A 101 11.75 14.87 -20.29
N SER A 102 11.87 15.40 -19.08
CA SER A 102 12.32 16.78 -18.81
C SER A 102 12.34 17.04 -17.31
N TYR A 103 13.48 16.76 -16.68
CA TYR A 103 14.01 17.51 -15.54
C TYR A 103 15.50 17.72 -15.78
#